data_AF-A0A954H2S9-F1
#
_entry.id   AF-A0A954H2S9-F1
#
_cell.length_a   1.000
_cell.length_b   1.000
_cell.length_c   1.000
_cell.angle_alpha   90.00
_cell.angle_beta   90.00
_cell.angle_gamma   90.00
#
_symmetry.space_group_name_H-M   'P 1'
#
loop_
_entity.id
_entity.type
_entity.pdbx_description
1 polymer ?
#
loop_
_entity_poly.entity_id
_entity_poly.type
_entity_poly.pdbx_seq_one_letter_code
_entity_poly.pdbx_strand_id
1 'polypeptide(L)'
;MFKERELPLWGSILSELHLTLFDVIAFLFGDADSIVRVASSRHTLLVGAMLVLSAALARNWQRHDLSVQPWLLLIPFAASLVSSTALTVLLALWWPDFRPQMLEWLPRMAGLFWMTAPLAWIYGIPFEALVERKSAARARLTALTIVSLWRVALVVRCLCVLLDIHVASAMHLVIFFGIVVAIAAIHFTRRRDRPQKIPMIAMGMAGISSTSSRSPEARVVANFTGCLSALLWIGLVPSIGLTWTSVRPEPPLQIHAGDAVRAASPGVWGASACAIGFWLMILPAAQRKQRSKTRVSNLIESGRYLDAVTFLSETDADSFPVSWVPPVETALDGWHPERLMGMMNLMPEQRGRWFAAGFETVFVEYLKQPLLYWFSDVRSAEVAELLPSVVGIRPEDATEILQQLSDMKEWLDVVGGQTERNSGRPTYESTSENKVECYVDQDGFIISWPPETNARRVIREELERRTAV
;
A
#
# COMPACT_ATOMS: atom_id res chain seq x y z
N MET A 1 47.29 1.35 -6.75
CA MET A 1 48.18 2.52 -6.95
C MET A 1 47.37 3.80 -6.77
N PHE A 2 46.70 3.96 -5.62
CA PHE A 2 46.08 5.23 -5.24
C PHE A 2 47.14 6.03 -4.51
N LYS A 3 47.48 7.17 -5.10
CA LYS A 3 48.43 8.14 -4.59
C LYS A 3 47.94 8.62 -3.23
N GLU A 4 48.70 8.35 -2.17
CA GLU A 4 48.57 9.01 -0.86
C GLU A 4 48.53 10.52 -1.12
N ARG A 5 47.31 11.08 -1.16
CA ARG A 5 47.14 12.51 -1.05
C ARG A 5 47.33 12.79 0.42
N GLU A 6 48.47 13.40 0.76
CA GLU A 6 48.62 14.14 2.02
C GLU A 6 47.43 15.10 2.11
N LEU A 7 46.41 14.68 2.86
CA LEU A 7 45.24 15.48 3.14
C LEU A 7 45.74 16.67 3.98
N PRO A 8 45.54 17.91 3.52
CA PRO A 8 46.00 19.09 4.23
C PRO A 8 45.49 19.07 5.68
N LEU A 9 46.29 19.66 6.57
CA LEU A 9 46.07 19.94 8.00
C LEU A 9 44.70 20.59 8.33
N TRP A 10 43.58 19.93 8.02
CA TRP A 10 42.23 20.31 8.38
C TRP A 10 41.84 19.79 9.78
N GLY A 11 42.66 18.91 10.36
CA GLY A 11 42.40 18.25 11.65
C GLY A 11 42.21 19.19 12.86
N SER A 12 42.72 20.42 12.82
CA SER A 12 42.62 21.37 13.95
C SER A 12 41.49 22.39 13.84
N ILE A 13 40.85 22.55 12.66
CA ILE A 13 39.67 23.42 12.48
C ILE A 13 38.36 22.60 12.59
N LEU A 14 38.45 21.27 12.53
CA LEU A 14 37.29 20.38 12.59
C LEU A 14 36.75 20.13 14.03
N SER A 15 37.34 20.74 15.06
CA SER A 15 37.03 20.51 16.48
C SER A 15 35.75 21.19 17.00
N GLU A 16 35.13 22.09 16.23
CA GLU A 16 33.87 22.76 16.61
C GLU A 16 32.71 22.56 15.62
N LEU A 17 32.76 21.51 14.79
CA LEU A 17 31.74 21.35 13.74
C LEU A 17 30.47 20.67 14.27
N HIS A 18 29.54 21.51 14.74
CA HIS A 18 28.14 21.19 14.88
C HIS A 18 27.54 20.63 13.58
N LEU A 19 26.51 19.77 13.68
CA LEU A 19 25.72 19.41 12.50
C LEU A 19 24.98 20.66 12.01
N THR A 20 25.34 21.15 10.83
CA THR A 20 24.76 22.36 10.22
C THR A 20 23.66 22.01 9.22
N LEU A 21 22.83 22.99 8.85
CA LEU A 21 21.82 22.80 7.81
C LEU A 21 22.47 22.48 6.45
N PHE A 22 23.64 23.05 6.18
CA PHE A 22 24.41 22.77 4.98
C PHE A 22 24.83 21.30 4.92
N ASP A 23 25.25 20.70 6.05
CA ASP A 23 25.57 19.27 6.11
C ASP A 23 24.38 18.38 5.75
N VAL A 24 23.17 18.76 6.18
CA VAL A 24 21.94 18.02 5.82
C VAL A 24 21.69 18.10 4.32
N ILE A 25 21.82 19.28 3.72
CA ILE A 25 21.62 19.48 2.28
C ILE A 25 22.70 18.75 1.48
N ALA A 26 23.98 18.93 1.83
CA ALA A 26 25.11 18.28 1.18
C ALA A 26 25.05 16.75 1.32
N PHE A 27 24.59 16.23 2.48
CA PHE A 27 24.28 14.82 2.66
C PHE A 27 23.26 14.32 1.64
N LEU A 28 22.18 15.08 1.38
CA LEU A 28 21.19 14.72 0.36
C LEU A 28 21.77 14.69 -1.06
N PHE A 29 22.94 15.29 -1.32
CA PHE A 29 23.66 15.19 -2.58
C PHE A 29 24.82 14.19 -2.57
N GLY A 30 25.01 13.45 -1.47
CA GLY A 30 26.03 12.40 -1.36
C GLY A 30 27.45 12.89 -1.07
N ASP A 31 27.58 14.09 -0.50
CA ASP A 31 28.86 14.61 -0.02
C ASP A 31 29.46 13.70 1.06
N ALA A 32 30.73 13.31 0.88
CA ALA A 32 31.36 12.29 1.72
C ALA A 32 31.54 12.78 3.16
N ASP A 33 32.03 14.01 3.34
CA ASP A 33 32.29 14.53 4.68
C ASP A 33 30.98 14.75 5.45
N SER A 34 29.94 15.21 4.76
CA SER A 34 28.61 15.36 5.33
C SER A 34 28.00 14.01 5.74
N ILE A 35 28.19 12.94 4.96
CA ILE A 35 27.78 11.58 5.34
C ILE A 35 28.45 11.15 6.65
N VAL A 36 29.77 11.34 6.78
CA VAL A 36 30.52 10.99 7.99
C VAL A 36 30.04 11.82 9.18
N ARG A 37 29.81 13.14 9.01
CA ARG A 37 29.26 14.02 10.06
C ARG A 37 27.86 13.62 10.50
N VAL A 38 26.98 13.27 9.56
CA VAL A 38 25.62 12.79 9.84
C VAL A 38 25.66 11.43 10.57
N ALA A 39 26.50 10.50 10.12
CA ALA A 39 26.61 9.17 10.73
C ALA A 39 27.24 9.19 12.14
N SER A 40 28.09 10.17 12.42
CA SER A 40 28.78 10.32 13.72
C SER A 40 27.97 11.07 14.77
N SER A 41 26.96 11.88 14.39
CA SER A 41 26.16 12.63 15.37
C SER A 41 25.00 11.82 15.94
N ARG A 42 24.91 11.75 17.28
CA ARG A 42 23.75 11.14 17.98
C ARG A 42 22.45 11.92 17.76
N HIS A 43 22.54 13.22 17.51
CA HIS A 43 21.39 14.08 17.28
C HIS A 43 20.71 13.81 15.93
N THR A 44 21.42 13.15 15.00
CA THR A 44 20.87 12.71 13.71
C THR A 44 19.61 11.88 13.85
N LEU A 45 19.49 11.05 14.89
CA LEU A 45 18.27 10.28 15.14
C LEU A 45 17.10 11.19 15.49
N LEU A 46 17.27 12.16 16.40
CA LEU A 46 16.17 13.00 16.83
C LEU A 46 15.79 14.04 15.76
N VAL A 47 16.79 14.65 15.10
CA VAL A 47 16.57 15.53 13.93
C VAL A 47 15.92 14.75 12.79
N GLY A 48 16.45 13.57 12.47
CA GLY A 48 15.90 12.67 11.46
C GLY A 48 14.45 12.28 11.78
N ALA A 49 14.13 11.99 13.04
CA ALA A 49 12.77 11.69 13.47
C ALA A 49 11.82 12.87 13.22
N MET A 50 12.24 14.11 13.51
CA MET A 50 11.45 15.30 13.20
C MET A 50 11.22 15.45 11.68
N LEU A 51 12.24 15.20 10.87
CA LEU A 51 12.13 15.24 9.40
C LEU A 51 11.22 14.12 8.86
N VAL A 52 11.27 12.92 9.44
CA VAL A 52 10.37 11.81 9.11
C VAL A 52 8.94 12.16 9.48
N LEU A 53 8.70 12.78 10.65
CA LEU A 53 7.37 13.25 11.04
C LEU A 53 6.86 14.31 10.05
N SER A 54 7.69 15.29 9.69
CA SER A 54 7.35 16.29 8.68
C SER A 54 6.99 15.65 7.33
N ALA A 55 7.79 14.68 6.86
CA ALA A 55 7.49 13.93 5.65
C ALA A 55 6.22 13.06 5.76
N ALA A 56 5.94 12.49 6.94
CA ALA A 56 4.73 11.73 7.21
C ALA A 56 3.48 12.63 7.14
N LEU A 57 3.55 13.85 7.68
CA LEU A 57 2.51 14.87 7.55
C LEU A 57 2.32 15.25 6.07
N ALA A 58 3.42 15.58 5.37
CA ALA A 58 3.44 15.92 3.94
C ALA A 58 2.83 14.83 3.04
N ARG A 59 2.93 13.56 3.44
CA ARG A 59 2.39 12.45 2.66
C ARG A 59 0.91 12.15 2.96
N ASN A 60 0.48 12.32 4.20
CA ASN A 60 -0.84 11.86 4.64
C ASN A 60 -1.91 12.97 4.68
N TRP A 61 -1.51 14.25 4.65
CA TRP A 61 -2.46 15.37 4.81
C TRP A 61 -3.61 15.40 3.79
N GLN A 62 -3.41 14.83 2.59
CA GLN A 62 -4.45 14.73 1.55
C GLN A 62 -5.10 13.36 1.42
N ARG A 63 -4.60 12.32 2.10
CA ARG A 63 -5.04 10.95 1.81
C ARG A 63 -5.92 10.37 2.90
N HIS A 64 -5.63 10.74 4.14
CA HIS A 64 -6.27 10.16 5.31
C HIS A 64 -6.70 11.25 6.25
N ASP A 65 -7.79 11.00 6.96
CA ASP A 65 -8.18 11.81 8.11
C ASP A 65 -7.30 11.45 9.30
N LEU A 66 -6.30 12.30 9.56
CA LEU A 66 -5.33 12.13 10.64
C LEU A 66 -5.95 12.32 12.03
N SER A 67 -7.16 12.89 12.13
CA SER A 67 -7.86 12.97 13.41
C SER A 67 -8.43 11.63 13.84
N VAL A 68 -8.82 10.79 12.87
CA VAL A 68 -9.34 9.45 13.11
C VAL A 68 -8.21 8.41 13.09
N GLN A 69 -7.22 8.58 12.21
CA GLN A 69 -6.14 7.60 11.99
C GLN A 69 -4.74 8.19 12.22
N PRO A 70 -4.42 8.71 13.42
CA PRO A 70 -3.12 9.35 13.68
C PRO A 70 -1.94 8.37 13.62
N TRP A 71 -2.19 7.07 13.84
CA TRP A 71 -1.15 6.02 13.78
C TRP A 71 -0.53 5.88 12.39
N LEU A 72 -1.17 6.37 11.32
CA LEU A 72 -0.59 6.39 9.98
C LEU A 72 0.70 7.23 9.90
N LEU A 73 0.90 8.16 10.84
CA LEU A 73 2.13 8.93 10.97
C LEU A 73 3.31 8.08 11.47
N LEU A 74 3.05 6.93 12.10
CA LEU A 74 4.08 6.00 12.58
C LEU A 74 4.56 5.04 11.50
N ILE A 75 3.79 4.84 10.42
CA ILE A 75 4.15 3.90 9.35
C ILE A 75 5.51 4.23 8.71
N PRO A 76 5.84 5.49 8.36
CA PRO A 76 7.16 5.84 7.82
C PRO A 76 8.31 5.54 8.78
N PHE A 77 8.10 5.71 10.09
CA PHE A 77 9.09 5.36 11.12
C PHE A 77 9.32 3.85 11.19
N ALA A 78 8.24 3.08 11.26
CA ALA A 78 8.32 1.62 11.29
C ALA A 78 8.98 1.07 10.02
N ALA A 79 8.58 1.57 8.84
CA ALA A 79 9.14 1.13 7.57
C ALA A 79 10.64 1.44 7.45
N SER A 80 11.07 2.63 7.89
CA SER A 80 12.50 3.00 7.87
C SER A 80 13.32 2.23 8.90
N LEU A 81 12.78 1.98 10.10
CA LEU A 81 13.45 1.16 11.12
C LEU A 81 13.61 -0.30 10.67
N VAL A 82 12.56 -0.89 10.09
CA VAL A 82 12.63 -2.24 9.51
C VAL A 82 13.67 -2.28 8.39
N SER A 83 13.68 -1.27 7.51
CA SER A 83 14.63 -1.16 6.40
C SER A 83 16.08 -1.04 6.89
N SER A 84 16.35 -0.15 7.84
CA SER A 84 17.70 0.02 8.40
C SER A 84 18.16 -1.22 9.16
N THR A 85 17.25 -1.89 9.89
CA THR A 85 17.54 -3.15 10.59
C THR A 85 17.88 -4.26 9.61
N ALA A 86 17.05 -4.47 8.58
CA ALA A 86 17.27 -5.50 7.59
C ALA A 86 18.57 -5.28 6.79
N LEU A 87 18.92 -4.04 6.44
CA LEU A 87 20.21 -3.73 5.81
C LEU A 87 21.40 -3.99 6.75
N THR A 88 21.27 -3.62 8.03
CA THR A 88 22.33 -3.84 9.04
C THR A 88 22.55 -5.33 9.31
N VAL A 89 21.47 -6.12 9.38
CA VAL A 89 21.53 -7.59 9.48
C VAL A 89 22.16 -8.19 8.22
N LEU A 90 21.78 -7.72 7.04
CA LEU A 90 22.36 -8.17 5.78
C LEU A 90 23.88 -7.90 5.73
N LEU A 91 24.32 -6.73 6.17
CA LEU A 91 25.74 -6.39 6.33
C LEU A 91 26.44 -7.35 7.30
N ALA A 92 25.84 -7.65 8.45
CA ALA A 92 26.40 -8.58 9.44
C ALA A 92 26.44 -10.05 8.96
N LEU A 93 25.52 -10.44 8.08
CA LEU A 93 25.53 -11.76 7.44
C LEU A 93 26.58 -11.84 6.34
N TRP A 94 26.70 -10.79 5.52
CA TRP A 94 27.67 -10.70 4.43
C TRP A 94 29.11 -10.53 4.93
N TRP A 95 29.29 -9.84 6.07
CA TRP A 95 30.58 -9.52 6.65
C TRP A 95 30.65 -9.94 8.13
N PRO A 96 31.22 -11.12 8.44
CA PRO A 96 31.27 -11.66 9.81
C PRO A 96 31.93 -10.72 10.83
N ASP A 97 32.99 -10.01 10.44
CA ASP A 97 33.70 -9.07 11.34
C ASP A 97 32.88 -7.83 11.70
N PHE A 98 31.80 -7.54 10.95
CA PHE A 98 30.85 -6.48 11.26
C PHE A 98 29.88 -6.85 12.39
N ARG A 99 29.67 -8.15 12.66
CA ARG A 99 28.68 -8.64 13.64
C ARG A 99 28.83 -8.04 15.05
N PRO A 100 30.05 -7.92 15.64
CA PRO A 100 30.21 -7.35 16.96
C PRO A 100 29.75 -5.90 17.06
N GLN A 101 29.81 -5.15 15.95
CA GLN A 101 29.48 -3.72 15.90
C GLN A 101 28.03 -3.47 15.47
N MET A 102 27.27 -4.51 15.13
CA MET A 102 25.93 -4.41 14.53
C MET A 102 24.97 -3.52 15.33
N LEU A 103 24.97 -3.64 16.66
CA LEU A 103 24.10 -2.86 17.54
C LEU A 103 24.47 -1.37 17.58
N GLU A 104 25.75 -1.04 17.44
CA GLU A 104 26.23 0.35 17.37
C GLU A 104 25.92 1.00 16.03
N TRP A 105 25.93 0.20 14.95
CA TRP A 105 25.63 0.66 13.59
C TRP A 105 24.14 0.84 13.33
N LEU A 106 23.28 0.06 14.00
CA LEU A 106 21.82 0.16 13.82
C LEU A 106 21.28 1.59 14.01
N PRO A 107 21.56 2.32 15.10
CA PRO A 107 21.10 3.70 15.26
C PRO A 107 21.70 4.66 14.22
N ARG A 108 22.95 4.43 13.79
CA ARG A 108 23.60 5.24 12.74
C ARG A 108 22.90 5.05 11.40
N MET A 109 22.62 3.79 11.03
CA MET A 109 21.88 3.45 9.82
C MET A 109 20.45 3.99 9.85
N ALA A 110 19.73 3.84 10.97
CA ALA A 110 18.41 4.44 11.13
C ALA A 110 18.46 5.97 10.95
N GLY A 111 19.45 6.64 11.56
CA GLY A 111 19.68 8.07 11.38
C GLY A 111 19.90 8.46 9.92
N LEU A 112 20.78 7.76 9.20
CA LEU A 112 21.03 8.01 7.77
C LEU A 112 19.76 7.85 6.92
N PHE A 113 18.97 6.79 7.16
CA PHE A 113 17.69 6.60 6.49
C PHE A 113 16.72 7.75 6.78
N TRP A 114 16.61 8.17 8.03
CA TRP A 114 15.71 9.27 8.43
C TRP A 114 16.13 10.62 7.88
N MET A 115 17.44 10.86 7.71
CA MET A 115 17.93 12.08 7.08
C MET A 115 17.58 12.18 5.59
N THR A 116 17.15 11.09 4.95
CA THR A 116 16.59 11.13 3.57
C THR A 116 15.10 11.51 3.52
N ALA A 117 14.45 11.73 4.68
CA ALA A 117 13.04 12.08 4.76
C ALA A 117 12.65 13.33 3.97
N PRO A 118 13.45 14.42 3.92
CA PRO A 118 13.09 15.63 3.15
C PRO A 118 12.81 15.36 1.66
N LEU A 119 13.46 14.35 1.06
CA LEU A 119 13.18 13.97 -0.32
C LEU A 119 11.72 13.55 -0.54
N ALA A 120 11.05 13.04 0.50
CA ALA A 120 9.64 12.65 0.42
C ALA A 120 8.68 13.85 0.43
N TRP A 121 9.13 15.08 0.70
CA TRP A 121 8.30 16.28 0.55
C TRP A 121 7.84 16.49 -0.89
N ILE A 122 8.65 16.06 -1.88
CA ILE A 122 8.31 16.12 -3.30
C ILE A 122 7.03 15.32 -3.60
N TYR A 123 6.76 14.26 -2.84
CA TYR A 123 5.53 13.48 -2.98
C TYR A 123 4.30 14.12 -2.34
N GLY A 124 4.52 15.05 -1.41
CA GLY A 124 3.46 15.80 -0.74
C GLY A 124 2.86 16.89 -1.62
N ILE A 125 3.41 17.11 -2.82
CA ILE A 125 2.90 18.07 -3.79
C ILE A 125 1.51 17.63 -4.30
N PRO A 126 0.49 18.51 -4.27
CA PRO A 126 -0.87 18.25 -4.78
C PRO A 126 -0.94 18.12 -6.31
N PHE A 127 -0.31 17.12 -6.93
CA PHE A 127 -0.32 17.02 -8.40
C PHE A 127 -1.74 16.99 -8.98
N GLU A 128 -2.71 16.44 -8.26
CA GLU A 128 -4.13 16.40 -8.64
C GLU A 128 -4.81 17.78 -8.66
N ALA A 129 -4.28 18.75 -7.91
CA ALA A 129 -4.78 20.13 -7.92
C ALA A 129 -4.04 21.03 -8.92
N LEU A 130 -2.82 20.62 -9.31
CA LEU A 130 -1.95 21.42 -10.20
C LEU A 130 -2.06 21.01 -11.66
N VAL A 131 -2.42 19.75 -11.95
CA VAL A 131 -2.40 19.18 -13.30
C VAL A 131 -3.65 18.35 -13.56
N GLU A 132 -4.06 18.23 -14.82
CA GLU A 132 -5.15 17.35 -15.25
C GLU A 132 -4.97 15.90 -14.74
N ARG A 133 -6.06 15.20 -14.38
CA ARG A 133 -6.05 13.88 -13.71
C ARG A 133 -5.08 12.86 -14.31
N LYS A 134 -5.10 12.67 -15.64
CA LYS A 134 -4.21 11.71 -16.34
C LYS A 134 -2.73 12.09 -16.17
N SER A 135 -2.44 13.38 -16.27
CA SER A 135 -1.09 13.92 -16.10
C SER A 135 -0.65 13.95 -14.64
N ALA A 136 -1.57 14.11 -13.68
CA ALA A 136 -1.29 14.06 -12.25
C ALA A 136 -0.79 12.67 -11.81
N ALA A 137 -1.40 11.59 -12.29
CA ALA A 137 -0.95 10.23 -12.02
C ALA A 137 0.48 10.00 -12.55
N ARG A 138 0.75 10.43 -13.78
CA ARG A 138 2.09 10.36 -14.39
C ARG A 138 3.11 11.20 -13.60
N ALA A 139 2.80 12.45 -13.27
CA ALA A 139 3.70 13.33 -12.51
C ALA A 139 4.07 12.73 -11.14
N ARG A 140 3.07 12.15 -10.45
CA ARG A 140 3.28 11.48 -9.17
C ARG A 140 4.16 10.23 -9.29
N LEU A 141 3.93 9.41 -10.30
CA LEU A 141 4.77 8.25 -10.57
C LEU A 141 6.20 8.66 -10.94
N THR A 142 6.38 9.69 -11.77
CA THR A 142 7.69 10.23 -12.12
C THR A 142 8.42 10.77 -10.90
N ALA A 143 7.75 11.56 -10.05
CA ALA A 143 8.32 12.00 -8.78
C ALA A 143 8.77 10.80 -7.94
N LEU A 144 7.92 9.77 -7.80
CA LEU A 144 8.20 8.51 -7.08
C LEU A 144 9.44 7.81 -7.60
N THR A 145 9.58 7.73 -8.92
CA THR A 145 10.76 7.14 -9.56
C THR A 145 12.01 7.97 -9.27
N ILE A 146 11.96 9.30 -9.41
CA ILE A 146 13.14 10.17 -9.20
C ILE A 146 13.64 10.05 -7.76
N VAL A 147 12.74 10.21 -6.79
CA VAL A 147 13.13 10.21 -5.38
C VAL A 147 13.50 8.80 -4.89
N SER A 148 12.89 7.74 -5.42
CA SER A 148 13.34 6.37 -5.09
C SER A 148 14.74 6.08 -5.62
N LEU A 149 15.05 6.45 -6.87
CA LEU A 149 16.40 6.33 -7.44
C LEU A 149 17.42 7.16 -6.66
N TRP A 150 17.05 8.39 -6.29
CA TRP A 150 17.90 9.26 -5.48
C TRP A 150 18.23 8.59 -4.13
N ARG A 151 17.23 8.07 -3.41
CA ARG A 151 17.45 7.38 -2.14
C ARG A 151 18.36 6.17 -2.29
N VAL A 152 18.18 5.36 -3.32
CA VAL A 152 19.05 4.21 -3.59
C VAL A 152 20.49 4.68 -3.82
N ALA A 153 20.69 5.69 -4.67
CA ALA A 153 22.01 6.25 -4.93
C ALA A 153 22.68 6.80 -3.65
N LEU A 154 21.91 7.44 -2.77
CA LEU A 154 22.42 7.93 -1.48
C LEU A 154 22.80 6.80 -0.54
N VAL A 155 21.99 5.75 -0.41
CA VAL A 155 22.34 4.60 0.45
C VAL A 155 23.59 3.90 -0.08
N VAL A 156 23.70 3.70 -1.40
CA VAL A 156 24.92 3.18 -2.03
C VAL A 156 26.12 4.05 -1.70
N ARG A 157 26.00 5.37 -1.86
CA ARG A 157 27.07 6.32 -1.54
C ARG A 157 27.44 6.30 -0.05
N CYS A 158 26.46 6.21 0.85
CA CYS A 158 26.69 6.11 2.29
C CYS A 158 27.52 4.87 2.63
N LEU A 159 27.19 3.71 2.04
CA LEU A 159 27.96 2.48 2.26
C LEU A 159 29.37 2.60 1.71
N CYS A 160 29.55 3.17 0.51
CA CYS A 160 30.89 3.43 -0.03
C CYS A 160 31.74 4.32 0.88
N VAL A 161 31.16 5.39 1.43
CA VAL A 161 31.90 6.33 2.28
C VAL A 161 32.19 5.73 3.66
N LEU A 162 31.23 5.04 4.26
CA LEU A 162 31.34 4.57 5.64
C LEU A 162 32.08 3.23 5.78
N LEU A 163 32.03 2.39 4.74
CA LEU A 163 32.65 1.05 4.74
C LEU A 163 33.84 0.96 3.79
N ASP A 164 34.19 2.04 3.09
CA ASP A 164 35.22 2.09 2.04
C ASP A 164 35.08 0.98 0.98
N ILE A 165 33.84 0.62 0.64
CA ILE A 165 33.55 -0.41 -0.36
C ILE A 165 33.37 0.18 -1.76
N HIS A 166 33.78 -0.58 -2.77
CA HIS A 166 33.60 -0.21 -4.17
C HIS A 166 32.11 -0.01 -4.52
N VAL A 167 31.82 0.99 -5.36
CA VAL A 167 30.45 1.40 -5.74
C VAL A 167 29.63 0.24 -6.29
N ALA A 168 30.24 -0.61 -7.13
CA ALA A 168 29.56 -1.78 -7.66
C ALA A 168 29.07 -2.71 -6.54
N SER A 169 29.90 -3.01 -5.54
CA SER A 169 29.55 -3.92 -4.44
C SER A 169 28.47 -3.34 -3.54
N ALA A 170 28.58 -2.05 -3.21
CA ALA A 170 27.53 -1.32 -2.50
C ALA A 170 26.20 -1.34 -3.27
N MET A 171 26.23 -1.09 -4.58
CA MET A 171 25.05 -1.11 -5.44
C MET A 171 24.35 -2.47 -5.44
N HIS A 172 25.10 -3.56 -5.60
CA HIS A 172 24.54 -4.91 -5.55
C HIS A 172 23.90 -5.23 -4.19
N LEU A 173 24.58 -4.87 -3.09
CA LEU A 173 24.06 -5.09 -1.74
C LEU A 173 22.73 -4.36 -1.53
N VAL A 174 22.65 -3.09 -1.93
CA VAL A 174 21.44 -2.26 -1.80
C VAL A 174 20.32 -2.76 -2.71
N ILE A 175 20.63 -3.19 -3.94
CA ILE A 175 19.64 -3.78 -4.85
C ILE A 175 19.09 -5.09 -4.28
N PHE A 176 19.97 -5.98 -3.80
CA PHE A 176 19.57 -7.23 -3.16
C PHE A 176 18.66 -6.97 -1.96
N PHE A 177 19.08 -6.06 -1.07
CA PHE A 177 18.26 -5.59 0.04
C PHE A 177 16.88 -5.09 -0.42
N GLY A 178 16.83 -4.23 -1.44
CA GLY A 178 15.59 -3.68 -1.98
C GLY A 178 14.65 -4.76 -2.51
N ILE A 179 15.18 -5.80 -3.16
CA ILE A 179 14.41 -6.96 -3.63
C ILE A 179 13.85 -7.76 -2.48
N VAL A 180 14.66 -8.09 -1.47
CA VAL A 180 14.21 -8.84 -0.29
C VAL A 180 13.07 -8.09 0.42
N VAL A 181 13.21 -6.78 0.61
CA VAL A 181 12.16 -5.94 1.21
C VAL A 181 10.91 -5.91 0.32
N ALA A 182 11.05 -5.80 -1.00
CA ALA A 182 9.92 -5.82 -1.92
C ALA A 182 9.16 -7.15 -1.89
N ILE A 183 9.86 -8.29 -1.92
CA ILE A 183 9.26 -9.63 -1.81
C ILE A 183 8.57 -9.80 -0.47
N ALA A 184 9.24 -9.44 0.64
CA ALA A 184 8.66 -9.52 1.97
C ALA A 184 7.39 -8.67 2.06
N ALA A 185 7.43 -7.44 1.56
CA ALA A 185 6.27 -6.56 1.57
C ALA A 185 5.13 -7.10 0.69
N ILE A 186 5.40 -7.72 -0.47
CA ILE A 186 4.38 -8.43 -1.26
C ILE A 186 3.80 -9.61 -0.47
N HIS A 187 4.65 -10.41 0.19
CA HIS A 187 4.23 -11.59 0.94
C HIS A 187 3.36 -11.22 2.16
N PHE A 188 3.80 -10.26 2.97
CA PHE A 188 3.06 -9.82 4.16
C PHE A 188 1.77 -9.06 3.81
N THR A 189 1.71 -8.42 2.64
CA THR A 189 0.49 -7.72 2.20
C THR A 189 -0.48 -8.62 1.46
N ARG A 190 -0.05 -9.81 1.01
CA ARG A 190 -0.93 -10.86 0.49
C ARG A 190 -1.66 -11.54 1.64
N ARG A 191 -2.57 -10.80 2.30
CA ARG A 191 -3.52 -11.40 3.26
C ARG A 191 -4.28 -12.52 2.56
N ARG A 192 -4.25 -13.71 3.15
CA ARG A 192 -4.75 -14.98 2.60
C ARG A 192 -6.23 -14.91 2.17
N ASP A 193 -7.00 -14.01 2.77
CA ASP A 193 -8.46 -13.95 2.63
C ASP A 193 -8.95 -12.82 1.71
N ARG A 194 -8.05 -12.02 1.13
CA ARG A 194 -8.44 -10.97 0.17
C ARG A 194 -7.73 -11.19 -1.16
N PRO A 195 -8.44 -11.49 -2.25
CA PRO A 195 -7.88 -11.53 -3.60
C PRO A 195 -7.58 -10.10 -4.10
N GLN A 196 -6.75 -9.34 -3.38
CA GLN A 196 -6.28 -8.05 -3.84
C GLN A 196 -5.21 -8.27 -4.91
N LYS A 197 -5.56 -7.88 -6.14
CA LYS A 197 -4.73 -8.04 -7.35
C LYS A 197 -3.56 -7.05 -7.43
N ILE A 198 -3.39 -6.15 -6.47
CA ILE A 198 -2.35 -5.11 -6.50
C ILE A 198 -1.63 -5.05 -5.14
N PRO A 199 -0.29 -5.13 -5.10
CA PRO A 199 0.46 -5.03 -3.85
C PRO A 199 0.21 -3.68 -3.17
N MET A 200 -0.15 -3.71 -1.89
CA MET A 200 -0.39 -2.53 -1.03
C MET A 200 0.70 -1.46 -1.11
N ILE A 201 1.92 -1.84 -1.46
CA ILE A 201 3.06 -0.93 -1.66
C ILE A 201 2.73 0.10 -2.75
N ALA A 202 2.15 -0.34 -3.88
CA ALA A 202 1.76 0.55 -4.96
C ALA A 202 0.61 1.48 -4.52
N MET A 203 -0.38 0.94 -3.81
CA MET A 203 -1.54 1.70 -3.34
C MET A 203 -1.13 2.74 -2.28
N GLY A 204 -0.33 2.34 -1.29
CA GLY A 204 0.12 3.19 -0.20
C GLY A 204 1.20 4.19 -0.59
N MET A 205 2.17 3.83 -1.46
CA MET A 205 3.25 4.73 -1.87
C MET A 205 2.83 5.63 -3.03
N ALA A 206 2.29 5.06 -4.11
CA ALA A 206 1.88 5.84 -5.27
C ALA A 206 0.56 6.58 -5.06
N GLY A 207 -0.25 6.25 -4.04
CA GLY A 207 -1.54 6.91 -3.82
C GLY A 207 -2.51 6.72 -4.98
N ILE A 208 -2.35 5.60 -5.70
CA ILE A 208 -3.27 5.18 -6.74
C ILE A 208 -4.43 4.50 -5.99
N SER A 209 -5.61 5.11 -6.01
CA SER A 209 -6.82 4.51 -5.45
C SER A 209 -7.18 3.24 -6.23
N SER A 210 -7.68 2.22 -5.53
CA SER A 210 -8.04 0.89 -6.07
C SER A 210 -9.10 0.97 -7.18
N THR A 211 -9.86 2.07 -7.20
CA THR A 211 -10.83 2.44 -8.23
C THR A 211 -10.23 2.48 -9.64
N SER A 212 -8.92 2.68 -9.75
CA SER A 212 -8.18 2.71 -11.02
C SER A 212 -7.59 1.34 -11.42
N SER A 213 -7.90 0.23 -10.73
CA SER A 213 -7.30 -1.08 -11.05
C SER A 213 -7.58 -1.58 -12.47
N ARG A 214 -8.64 -1.10 -13.14
CA ARG A 214 -8.92 -1.36 -14.57
C ARG A 214 -8.38 -0.30 -15.52
N SER A 215 -7.83 0.80 -15.01
CA SER A 215 -7.25 1.81 -15.86
C SER A 215 -6.05 1.22 -16.62
N PRO A 216 -5.80 1.69 -17.85
CA PRO A 216 -4.60 1.30 -18.59
C PRO A 216 -3.31 1.59 -17.79
N GLU A 217 -3.34 2.57 -16.88
CA GLU A 217 -2.22 2.93 -16.02
C GLU A 217 -1.87 1.83 -15.02
N ALA A 218 -2.87 1.21 -14.38
CA ALA A 218 -2.65 0.09 -13.46
C ALA A 218 -2.01 -1.11 -14.17
N ARG A 219 -2.41 -1.38 -15.42
CA ARG A 219 -1.78 -2.41 -16.27
C ARG A 219 -0.34 -2.05 -16.64
N VAL A 220 -0.06 -0.79 -16.97
CA VAL A 220 1.31 -0.33 -17.22
C VAL A 220 2.18 -0.49 -15.98
N VAL A 221 1.68 -0.12 -14.79
CA VAL A 221 2.40 -0.30 -13.53
C VAL A 221 2.64 -1.78 -13.23
N ALA A 222 1.62 -2.63 -13.41
CA ALA A 222 1.75 -4.07 -13.19
C ALA A 222 2.78 -4.71 -14.15
N ASN A 223 2.71 -4.40 -15.44
CA ASN A 223 3.64 -4.90 -16.45
C ASN A 223 5.06 -4.37 -16.22
N PHE A 224 5.20 -3.08 -15.87
CA PHE A 224 6.49 -2.49 -15.52
C PHE A 224 7.09 -3.16 -14.28
N THR A 225 6.27 -3.43 -13.27
CA THR A 225 6.70 -4.14 -12.04
C THR A 225 7.11 -5.58 -12.36
N GLY A 226 6.36 -6.27 -13.23
CA GLY A 226 6.69 -7.62 -13.70
C GLY A 226 8.00 -7.69 -14.48
N CYS A 227 8.19 -6.78 -15.44
CA CYS A 227 9.45 -6.65 -16.20
C CYS A 227 10.62 -6.29 -15.30
N LEU A 228 10.45 -5.35 -14.38
CA LEU A 228 11.48 -4.95 -13.45
C LEU A 228 11.84 -6.11 -12.51
N SER A 229 10.85 -6.84 -12.00
CA SER A 229 11.06 -8.06 -11.21
C SER A 229 11.84 -9.11 -12.00
N ALA A 230 11.50 -9.36 -13.27
CA ALA A 230 12.22 -10.33 -14.11
C ALA A 230 13.68 -9.91 -14.36
N LEU A 231 13.91 -8.64 -14.70
CA LEU A 231 15.26 -8.08 -14.88
C LEU A 231 16.07 -8.14 -13.58
N LEU A 232 15.41 -7.90 -12.44
CA LEU A 232 16.03 -8.03 -11.13
C LEU A 232 16.44 -9.48 -10.87
N TRP A 233 15.62 -10.49 -11.13
CA TRP A 233 16.01 -11.90 -10.95
C TRP A 233 17.19 -12.33 -11.82
N ILE A 234 17.21 -11.89 -13.08
CA ILE A 234 18.30 -12.19 -14.02
C ILE A 234 19.60 -11.50 -13.60
N GLY A 235 19.53 -10.30 -13.00
CA GLY A 235 20.69 -9.62 -12.43
C GLY A 235 21.10 -10.12 -11.04
N LEU A 236 20.14 -10.59 -10.23
CA LEU A 236 20.33 -10.95 -8.82
C LEU A 236 21.20 -12.21 -8.68
N VAL A 237 20.89 -13.27 -9.42
CA VAL A 237 21.57 -14.56 -9.29
C VAL A 237 23.06 -14.47 -9.62
N PRO A 238 23.49 -13.82 -10.72
CA PRO A 238 24.91 -13.59 -10.99
C PRO A 238 25.56 -12.64 -9.98
N SER A 239 24.84 -11.61 -9.53
CA SER A 239 25.39 -10.63 -8.60
C SER A 239 25.71 -11.18 -7.22
N ILE A 240 24.90 -12.13 -6.70
CA ILE A 240 25.18 -12.82 -5.44
C ILE A 240 26.47 -13.63 -5.57
N GLY A 241 26.68 -14.34 -6.68
CA GLY A 241 27.92 -15.11 -6.90
C GLY A 241 29.16 -14.24 -7.07
N LEU A 242 29.05 -13.11 -7.77
CA LEU A 242 30.17 -12.20 -8.05
C LEU A 242 30.57 -11.36 -6.83
N THR A 243 29.61 -10.87 -6.04
CA THR A 243 29.89 -10.04 -4.86
C THR A 243 30.46 -10.84 -3.70
N TRP A 244 30.06 -12.11 -3.55
CA TRP A 244 30.54 -12.94 -2.45
C TRP A 244 32.01 -13.36 -2.60
N THR A 245 32.52 -13.36 -3.82
CA THR A 245 33.88 -13.84 -4.14
C THR A 245 34.90 -12.72 -4.32
N SER A 246 34.44 -11.50 -4.68
CA SER A 246 35.36 -10.47 -5.21
C SER A 246 35.77 -9.38 -4.22
N VAL A 247 35.21 -9.34 -2.99
CA VAL A 247 35.54 -8.28 -2.03
C VAL A 247 35.88 -8.88 -0.68
N ARG A 248 37.15 -8.75 -0.28
CA ARG A 248 37.53 -8.78 1.13
C ARG A 248 37.45 -7.33 1.61
N PRO A 249 36.39 -6.93 2.30
CA PRO A 249 36.29 -5.56 2.76
C PRO A 249 37.42 -5.30 3.76
N GLU A 250 38.10 -4.17 3.61
CA GLU A 250 38.99 -3.65 4.64
C GLU A 250 38.16 -3.38 5.90
N PRO A 251 38.72 -3.53 7.12
CA PRO A 251 37.97 -3.28 8.35
C PRO A 251 37.23 -1.94 8.28
N PRO A 252 35.95 -1.88 8.69
CA PRO A 252 35.15 -0.67 8.52
C PRO A 252 35.85 0.48 9.23
N LEU A 253 35.75 1.68 8.65
CA LEU A 253 36.32 2.89 9.25
C LEU A 253 35.87 2.95 10.71
N GLN A 254 36.83 2.83 11.63
CA GLN A 254 36.54 2.82 13.06
C GLN A 254 36.14 4.25 13.45
N ILE A 255 34.85 4.54 13.34
CA ILE A 255 34.26 5.76 13.91
C ILE A 255 34.24 5.55 15.42
N HIS A 256 35.32 6.01 16.07
CA HIS A 256 35.52 5.87 17.51
C HIS A 256 34.31 6.46 18.22
N ALA A 257 33.65 5.66 19.07
CA ALA A 257 32.44 6.08 19.79
C ALA A 257 32.67 7.31 20.70
N GLY A 258 33.93 7.65 20.97
CA GLY A 258 34.36 8.84 21.72
C GLY A 258 34.36 10.15 20.90
N ASP A 259 34.45 10.10 19.58
CA ASP A 259 34.49 11.30 18.71
C ASP A 259 33.09 11.89 18.45
N ALA A 260 32.06 11.28 19.05
CA ALA A 260 30.70 11.23 18.53
C ALA A 260 29.66 12.12 19.26
N VAL A 261 30.04 13.17 19.97
CA VAL A 261 29.06 14.09 20.57
C VAL A 261 29.18 15.50 19.99
N ARG A 262 28.93 15.60 18.69
CA ARG A 262 28.70 16.89 18.02
C ARG A 262 27.22 17.25 18.16
N ALA A 263 26.95 18.33 18.89
CA ALA A 263 25.60 18.86 19.05
C ALA A 263 25.06 19.34 17.69
N ALA A 264 23.79 19.09 17.39
CA ALA A 264 23.17 19.69 16.23
C ALA A 264 23.04 21.21 16.44
N SER A 265 23.38 21.98 15.40
CA SER A 265 23.29 23.44 15.48
C SER A 265 21.83 23.89 15.71
N PRO A 266 21.59 25.02 16.38
CA PRO A 266 20.24 25.58 16.54
C PRO A 266 19.51 25.76 15.21
N GLY A 267 20.25 26.04 14.12
CA GLY A 267 19.67 26.19 12.77
C GLY A 267 19.05 24.90 12.24
N VAL A 268 19.65 23.73 12.50
CA VAL A 268 19.08 22.43 12.10
C VAL A 268 17.80 22.14 12.88
N TRP A 269 17.82 22.36 14.19
CA TRP A 269 16.62 22.23 15.04
C TRP A 269 15.50 23.15 14.58
N GLY A 270 15.82 24.43 14.36
CA GLY A 270 14.88 25.43 13.86
C GLY A 270 14.29 25.01 12.52
N ALA A 271 15.10 24.57 11.56
CA ALA A 271 14.63 24.13 10.26
C ALA A 271 13.69 22.91 10.36
N SER A 272 14.05 21.89 11.14
CA SER A 272 13.20 20.71 11.36
C SER A 272 11.89 21.05 12.05
N ALA A 273 11.92 21.93 13.08
CA ALA A 273 10.72 22.40 13.77
C ALA A 273 9.82 23.24 12.84
N CYS A 274 10.40 24.16 12.07
CA CYS A 274 9.69 24.95 11.07
C CYS A 274 9.05 24.06 10.00
N ALA A 275 9.72 22.99 9.55
CA ALA A 275 9.15 22.05 8.59
C ALA A 275 7.94 21.31 9.14
N ILE A 276 7.92 20.94 10.43
CA ILE A 276 6.73 20.37 11.08
C ILE A 276 5.64 21.44 11.21
N GLY A 277 5.98 22.62 11.72
CA GLY A 277 5.06 23.74 11.90
C GLY A 277 4.36 24.16 10.62
N PHE A 278 5.09 24.19 9.50
CA PHE A 278 4.56 24.45 8.16
C PHE A 278 3.44 23.47 7.80
N TRP A 279 3.65 22.17 7.96
CA TRP A 279 2.61 21.18 7.64
C TRP A 279 1.45 21.22 8.64
N LEU A 280 1.72 21.43 9.93
CA LEU A 280 0.67 21.60 10.95
C LEU A 280 -0.23 22.80 10.64
N MET A 281 0.31 23.87 10.08
CA MET A 281 -0.47 25.04 9.65
C MET A 281 -1.37 24.73 8.45
N ILE A 282 -0.94 23.87 7.51
CA ILE A 282 -1.72 23.50 6.33
C ILE A 282 -2.82 22.48 6.66
N LEU A 283 -2.59 21.61 7.65
CA LEU A 283 -3.47 20.48 7.98
C LEU A 283 -4.95 20.88 8.19
N PRO A 284 -5.32 21.91 8.98
CA PRO A 284 -6.72 22.21 9.24
C PRO A 284 -7.52 22.52 7.98
N ALA A 285 -6.94 23.22 7.01
CA ALA A 285 -7.62 23.57 5.77
C ALA A 285 -7.82 22.33 4.90
N ALA A 286 -6.79 21.50 4.78
CA ALA A 286 -6.83 20.36 3.90
C ALA A 286 -7.58 19.14 4.44
N GLN A 287 -7.54 18.95 5.76
CA GLN A 287 -8.23 17.85 6.43
C GLN A 287 -9.76 18.04 6.43
N ARG A 288 -10.29 19.24 6.16
CA ARG A 288 -11.74 19.45 6.01
C ARG A 288 -12.36 18.49 5.00
N LYS A 289 -11.74 18.38 3.81
CA LYS A 289 -12.23 17.48 2.75
C LYS A 289 -12.14 16.00 3.14
N GLN A 290 -11.08 15.63 3.86
CA GLN A 290 -10.90 14.27 4.35
C GLN A 290 -11.92 13.91 5.44
N ARG A 291 -12.22 14.84 6.36
CA ARG A 291 -13.23 14.65 7.40
C ARG A 291 -14.63 14.44 6.81
N SER A 292 -14.99 15.17 5.75
CA SER A 292 -16.26 14.95 5.03
C SER A 292 -16.32 13.54 4.43
N LYS A 293 -15.25 13.10 3.75
CA LYS A 293 -15.13 11.73 3.23
C LYS A 293 -15.29 10.69 4.35
N THR A 294 -14.53 10.84 5.43
CA THR A 294 -14.55 9.92 6.58
C THR A 294 -15.91 9.87 7.26
N ARG A 295 -16.58 11.02 7.42
CA ARG A 295 -17.91 11.10 8.00
C ARG A 295 -18.93 10.31 7.17
N VAL A 296 -18.93 10.47 5.85
CA VAL A 296 -19.80 9.68 4.95
C VAL A 296 -19.48 8.19 5.06
N SER A 297 -18.18 7.82 5.05
CA SER A 297 -17.75 6.43 5.20
C SER A 297 -18.28 5.81 6.49
N ASN A 298 -18.13 6.51 7.62
CA ASN A 298 -18.59 6.04 8.92
C ASN A 298 -20.12 5.92 8.99
N LEU A 299 -20.88 6.83 8.34
CA LEU A 299 -22.34 6.73 8.27
C LEU A 299 -22.77 5.50 7.46
N ILE A 300 -22.11 5.23 6.33
CA ILE A 300 -22.38 4.04 5.51
C ILE A 300 -21.98 2.74 6.25
N GLU A 301 -20.79 2.71 6.87
CA GLU A 301 -20.30 1.56 7.62
C GLU A 301 -21.17 1.21 8.83
N SER A 302 -21.81 2.23 9.44
CA SER A 302 -22.74 2.06 10.56
C SER A 302 -24.19 1.77 10.13
N GLY A 303 -24.47 1.61 8.84
CA GLY A 303 -25.82 1.36 8.32
C GLY A 303 -26.76 2.57 8.34
N ARG A 304 -26.25 3.77 8.63
CA ARG A 304 -27.01 5.03 8.69
C ARG A 304 -27.11 5.68 7.30
N TYR A 305 -27.71 4.96 6.36
CA TYR A 305 -27.74 5.36 4.93
C TYR A 305 -28.50 6.68 4.70
N LEU A 306 -29.63 6.88 5.38
CA LEU A 306 -30.41 8.12 5.26
C LEU A 306 -29.61 9.35 5.72
N ASP A 307 -28.86 9.23 6.81
CA ASP A 307 -28.00 10.31 7.30
C ASP A 307 -26.84 10.58 6.34
N ALA A 308 -26.29 9.53 5.73
CA ALA A 308 -25.23 9.66 4.72
C ALA A 308 -25.73 10.41 3.48
N VAL A 309 -26.92 10.05 2.97
CA VAL A 309 -27.58 10.72 1.85
C VAL A 309 -27.91 12.17 2.20
N THR A 310 -28.47 12.41 3.38
CA THR A 310 -28.80 13.77 3.85
C THR A 310 -27.54 14.63 3.89
N PHE A 311 -26.46 14.13 4.48
CA PHE A 311 -25.18 14.85 4.53
C PHE A 311 -24.61 15.12 3.13
N LEU A 312 -24.69 14.16 2.22
CA LEU A 312 -24.25 14.31 0.82
C LEU A 312 -25.12 15.32 0.04
N SER A 313 -26.42 15.39 0.33
CA SER A 313 -27.34 16.34 -0.31
C SER A 313 -27.21 17.76 0.22
N GLU A 314 -26.80 17.93 1.48
CA GLU A 314 -26.49 19.22 2.10
C GLU A 314 -25.09 19.74 1.75
N THR A 315 -24.20 18.86 1.28
CA THR A 315 -22.78 19.18 1.06
C THR A 315 -22.43 19.23 -0.42
N ASP A 316 -21.78 20.32 -0.83
CA ASP A 316 -21.29 20.48 -2.20
C ASP A 316 -20.18 19.48 -2.55
N ALA A 317 -20.12 19.07 -3.83
CA ALA A 317 -19.10 18.17 -4.36
C ALA A 317 -17.66 18.66 -4.05
N ASP A 318 -17.44 19.98 -4.06
CA ASP A 318 -16.13 20.59 -3.81
C ASP A 318 -15.64 20.45 -2.36
N SER A 319 -16.55 20.14 -1.43
CA SER A 319 -16.21 19.85 -0.04
C SER A 319 -15.53 18.49 0.13
N PHE A 320 -15.41 17.71 -0.94
CA PHE A 320 -14.74 16.42 -0.94
C PHE A 320 -13.44 16.45 -1.76
N PRO A 321 -12.52 15.48 -1.55
CA PRO A 321 -11.29 15.40 -2.32
C PRO A 321 -11.60 15.17 -3.81
N VAL A 322 -10.86 15.81 -4.71
CA VAL A 322 -11.09 15.72 -6.17
C VAL A 322 -11.00 14.28 -6.70
N SER A 323 -10.18 13.46 -6.05
CA SER A 323 -10.01 12.03 -6.35
C SER A 323 -11.12 11.14 -5.74
N TRP A 324 -11.97 11.69 -4.88
CA TRP A 324 -13.04 10.93 -4.25
C TRP A 324 -14.26 10.85 -5.17
N VAL A 325 -14.70 9.63 -5.42
CA VAL A 325 -15.96 9.33 -6.11
C VAL A 325 -16.86 8.60 -5.11
N PRO A 326 -18.05 9.14 -4.77
CA PRO A 326 -18.97 8.48 -3.85
C PRO A 326 -19.54 7.18 -4.46
N PRO A 327 -19.54 6.05 -3.75
CA PRO A 327 -18.51 5.50 -2.87
C PRO A 327 -17.96 4.21 -3.50
N VAL A 328 -16.78 4.27 -4.08
CA VAL A 328 -16.21 3.11 -4.78
C VAL A 328 -15.33 2.26 -3.84
N GLU A 329 -14.77 2.82 -2.77
CA GLU A 329 -13.80 2.08 -1.92
C GLU A 329 -14.51 1.22 -0.86
N THR A 330 -15.38 1.77 0.00
CA THR A 330 -15.98 0.99 1.11
C THR A 330 -17.15 0.10 0.74
N ALA A 331 -17.81 0.35 -0.40
CA ALA A 331 -18.85 -0.53 -0.92
C ALA A 331 -18.26 -1.79 -1.59
N LEU A 332 -17.07 -1.68 -2.19
CA LEU A 332 -16.43 -2.77 -2.93
C LEU A 332 -15.29 -3.46 -2.15
N ASP A 333 -14.53 -2.75 -1.32
CA ASP A 333 -13.49 -3.35 -0.47
C ASP A 333 -14.14 -4.07 0.72
N GLY A 334 -14.60 -5.29 0.46
CA GLY A 334 -15.20 -6.17 1.46
C GLY A 334 -16.48 -6.86 1.03
N TRP A 335 -17.00 -6.57 -0.17
CA TRP A 335 -18.23 -7.15 -0.71
C TRP A 335 -19.35 -7.12 0.32
N HIS A 336 -19.73 -5.90 0.71
CA HIS A 336 -20.87 -5.64 1.59
C HIS A 336 -22.05 -5.14 0.73
N PRO A 337 -22.66 -6.01 -0.09
CA PRO A 337 -23.77 -5.65 -0.98
C PRO A 337 -24.91 -4.99 -0.21
N GLU A 338 -25.12 -5.33 1.06
CA GLU A 338 -26.09 -4.70 1.95
C GLU A 338 -25.90 -3.19 2.09
N ARG A 339 -24.66 -2.69 2.02
CA ARG A 339 -24.36 -1.25 2.09
C ARG A 339 -24.68 -0.54 0.80
N LEU A 340 -24.36 -1.17 -0.32
CA LEU A 340 -24.66 -0.63 -1.64
C LEU A 340 -26.17 -0.60 -1.88
N MET A 341 -26.86 -1.69 -1.56
CA MET A 341 -28.32 -1.80 -1.66
C MET A 341 -29.03 -0.80 -0.76
N GLY A 342 -28.59 -0.66 0.50
CA GLY A 342 -29.15 0.33 1.43
C GLY A 342 -29.06 1.77 0.91
N MET A 343 -27.98 2.11 0.20
CA MET A 343 -27.82 3.41 -0.44
C MET A 343 -28.66 3.52 -1.72
N MET A 344 -28.69 2.48 -2.56
CA MET A 344 -29.45 2.48 -3.82
C MET A 344 -30.95 2.58 -3.60
N ASN A 345 -31.49 2.01 -2.51
CA ASN A 345 -32.90 2.16 -2.13
C ASN A 345 -33.32 3.62 -1.90
N LEU A 346 -32.36 4.49 -1.53
CA LEU A 346 -32.60 5.91 -1.29
C LEU A 346 -32.31 6.79 -2.52
N MET A 347 -31.72 6.23 -3.58
CA MET A 347 -31.33 6.99 -4.78
C MET A 347 -32.48 7.50 -5.67
N PRO A 348 -33.64 6.84 -5.78
CA PRO A 348 -34.73 7.34 -6.64
C PRO A 348 -35.15 8.79 -6.32
N GLU A 349 -35.14 9.16 -5.03
CA GLU A 349 -35.47 10.51 -4.55
C GLU A 349 -34.34 11.53 -4.75
N GLN A 350 -33.11 11.05 -4.97
CA GLN A 350 -31.90 11.88 -5.04
C GLN A 350 -31.36 12.01 -6.47
N ARG A 351 -32.14 11.60 -7.47
CA ARG A 351 -31.74 11.71 -8.88
C ARG A 351 -31.43 13.16 -9.26
N GLY A 352 -30.35 13.34 -10.01
CA GLY A 352 -29.84 14.67 -10.40
C GLY A 352 -28.87 15.29 -9.39
N ARG A 353 -28.67 14.68 -8.21
CA ARG A 353 -27.60 15.08 -7.29
C ARG A 353 -26.24 14.61 -7.80
N TRP A 354 -25.20 15.38 -7.48
CA TRP A 354 -23.85 15.17 -7.99
C TRP A 354 -23.26 13.79 -7.61
N PHE A 355 -23.69 13.20 -6.50
CA PHE A 355 -23.20 11.91 -6.01
C PHE A 355 -23.95 10.71 -6.61
N ALA A 356 -25.18 10.88 -7.07
CA ALA A 356 -26.05 9.78 -7.50
C ALA A 356 -25.42 8.98 -8.66
N ALA A 357 -24.86 9.67 -9.66
CA ALA A 357 -24.17 9.04 -10.78
C ALA A 357 -22.97 8.17 -10.35
N GLY A 358 -22.30 8.53 -9.25
CA GLY A 358 -21.21 7.75 -8.68
C GLY A 358 -21.69 6.41 -8.11
N PHE A 359 -22.76 6.43 -7.31
CA PHE A 359 -23.41 5.23 -6.78
C PHE A 359 -23.95 4.33 -7.90
N GLU A 360 -24.63 4.91 -8.89
CA GLU A 360 -25.13 4.16 -10.05
C GLU A 360 -24.00 3.47 -10.80
N THR A 361 -22.88 4.17 -11.04
CA THR A 361 -21.72 3.58 -11.71
C THR A 361 -21.16 2.40 -10.92
N VAL A 362 -21.05 2.52 -9.58
CA VAL A 362 -20.60 1.43 -8.71
C VAL A 362 -21.57 0.27 -8.74
N PHE A 363 -22.88 0.56 -8.71
CA PHE A 363 -23.92 -0.45 -8.79
C PHE A 363 -23.88 -1.20 -10.12
N VAL A 364 -23.75 -0.51 -11.24
CA VAL A 364 -23.57 -1.15 -12.56
C VAL A 364 -22.33 -2.06 -12.59
N GLU A 365 -21.21 -1.61 -12.01
CA GLU A 365 -20.00 -2.43 -11.94
C GLU A 365 -20.13 -3.62 -10.97
N TYR A 366 -20.93 -3.49 -9.92
CA TYR A 366 -21.34 -4.60 -9.07
C TYR A 366 -22.17 -5.62 -9.85
N LEU A 367 -23.13 -5.14 -10.66
CA LEU A 367 -23.99 -6.02 -11.47
C LEU A 367 -23.22 -6.83 -12.52
N LYS A 368 -22.10 -6.30 -13.03
CA LYS A 368 -21.22 -6.99 -14.00
C LYS A 368 -20.33 -8.07 -13.38
N GLN A 369 -20.30 -8.22 -12.05
CA GLN A 369 -19.49 -9.25 -11.42
C GLN A 369 -20.11 -10.64 -11.67
N PRO A 370 -19.28 -11.70 -11.78
CA PRO A 370 -19.79 -13.04 -12.04
C PRO A 370 -20.89 -13.46 -11.05
N LEU A 371 -21.97 -14.05 -11.55
CA LEU A 371 -23.14 -14.51 -10.76
C LEU A 371 -22.78 -15.42 -9.58
N LEU A 372 -21.64 -16.12 -9.66
CA LEU A 372 -21.13 -16.95 -8.55
C LEU A 372 -20.94 -16.16 -7.24
N TYR A 373 -20.77 -14.83 -7.31
CA TYR A 373 -20.69 -13.96 -6.14
C TYR A 373 -22.05 -13.57 -5.55
N TRP A 374 -23.13 -13.70 -6.33
CA TRP A 374 -24.50 -13.42 -5.91
C TRP A 374 -25.14 -14.62 -5.23
N PHE A 375 -24.56 -15.80 -5.42
CA PHE A 375 -25.05 -17.08 -4.90
C PHE A 375 -25.15 -17.15 -3.38
N SER A 376 -24.31 -16.40 -2.66
CA SER A 376 -24.33 -16.36 -1.20
C SER A 376 -25.32 -15.35 -0.64
N ASP A 377 -25.96 -14.55 -1.49
CA ASP A 377 -26.63 -13.33 -1.06
C ASP A 377 -28.14 -13.40 -1.35
N VAL A 378 -28.94 -13.42 -0.28
CA VAL A 378 -30.41 -13.63 -0.23
C VAL A 378 -31.21 -12.48 -0.87
N ARG A 379 -30.57 -11.61 -1.66
CA ARG A 379 -31.10 -10.29 -2.07
C ARG A 379 -31.27 -10.12 -3.58
N SER A 380 -31.23 -11.18 -4.37
CA SER A 380 -31.50 -11.11 -5.82
C SER A 380 -32.85 -10.47 -6.15
N ALA A 381 -33.86 -10.66 -5.31
CA ALA A 381 -35.17 -10.01 -5.42
C ALA A 381 -35.07 -8.48 -5.22
N GLU A 382 -34.36 -8.01 -4.20
CA GLU A 382 -34.14 -6.56 -3.96
C GLU A 382 -33.40 -5.92 -5.15
N VAL A 383 -32.43 -6.63 -5.74
CA VAL A 383 -31.71 -6.14 -6.93
C VAL A 383 -32.63 -6.03 -8.14
N ALA A 384 -33.50 -7.03 -8.35
CA ALA A 384 -34.46 -7.01 -9.44
C ALA A 384 -35.47 -5.85 -9.30
N GLU A 385 -35.90 -5.53 -8.08
CA GLU A 385 -36.77 -4.37 -7.80
C GLU A 385 -36.08 -3.04 -8.06
N LEU A 386 -34.78 -2.94 -7.77
CA LEU A 386 -34.00 -1.73 -7.99
C LEU A 386 -33.61 -1.51 -9.46
N LEU A 387 -33.46 -2.57 -10.26
CA LEU A 387 -32.95 -2.48 -11.63
C LEU A 387 -33.68 -1.45 -12.51
N PRO A 388 -35.03 -1.39 -12.53
CA PRO A 388 -35.77 -0.40 -13.33
C PRO A 388 -35.51 1.05 -12.90
N SER A 389 -34.99 1.25 -11.69
CA SER A 389 -34.74 2.57 -11.13
C SER A 389 -33.35 3.14 -11.45
N VAL A 390 -32.48 2.38 -12.11
CA VAL A 390 -31.10 2.79 -12.40
C VAL A 390 -31.02 3.39 -13.80
N VAL A 391 -30.79 4.70 -13.89
CA VAL A 391 -30.82 5.46 -15.16
C VAL A 391 -29.68 5.06 -16.11
N GLY A 392 -28.56 4.59 -15.57
CA GLY A 392 -27.37 4.22 -16.33
C GLY A 392 -27.37 2.83 -16.97
N ILE A 393 -28.37 1.99 -16.72
CA ILE A 393 -28.45 0.65 -17.30
C ILE A 393 -29.27 0.71 -18.58
N ARG A 394 -28.68 0.27 -19.71
CA ARG A 394 -29.44 0.15 -20.95
C ARG A 394 -30.52 -0.93 -20.77
N PRO A 395 -31.73 -0.76 -21.32
CA PRO A 395 -32.81 -1.73 -21.16
C PRO A 395 -32.40 -3.17 -21.54
N GLU A 396 -31.55 -3.30 -22.55
CA GLU A 396 -30.92 -4.57 -22.97
C GLU A 396 -30.05 -5.19 -21.86
N ASP A 397 -29.14 -4.42 -21.26
CA ASP A 397 -28.27 -4.87 -20.16
C ASP A 397 -29.12 -5.24 -18.93
N ALA A 398 -30.19 -4.46 -18.64
CA ALA A 398 -31.13 -4.76 -17.56
C ALA A 398 -31.87 -6.09 -17.80
N THR A 399 -32.31 -6.33 -19.03
CA THR A 399 -33.02 -7.56 -19.40
C THR A 399 -32.09 -8.77 -19.30
N GLU A 400 -30.83 -8.63 -19.75
CA GLU A 400 -29.82 -9.68 -19.62
C GLU A 400 -29.55 -10.03 -18.15
N ILE A 401 -29.40 -9.00 -17.28
CA ILE A 401 -29.20 -9.21 -15.84
C ILE A 401 -30.43 -9.86 -15.21
N LEU A 402 -31.64 -9.42 -15.53
CA LEU A 402 -32.88 -10.04 -15.03
C LEU A 402 -33.02 -11.49 -15.48
N GLN A 403 -32.66 -11.81 -16.72
CA GLN A 403 -32.65 -13.17 -17.23
C GLN A 403 -31.65 -14.03 -16.46
N GLN A 404 -30.42 -13.54 -16.28
CA GLN A 404 -29.39 -14.22 -15.50
C GLN A 404 -29.82 -14.48 -14.05
N LEU A 405 -30.52 -13.52 -13.42
CA LEU A 405 -31.06 -13.69 -12.07
C LEU A 405 -32.21 -14.69 -12.01
N SER A 406 -33.08 -14.70 -13.03
CA SER A 406 -34.16 -15.69 -13.17
C SER A 406 -33.60 -17.11 -13.34
N ASP A 407 -32.63 -17.28 -14.23
CA ASP A 407 -31.97 -18.58 -14.49
C ASP A 407 -31.28 -19.09 -13.21
N MET A 408 -30.65 -18.19 -12.46
CA MET A 408 -30.00 -18.52 -11.18
C MET A 408 -31.02 -18.92 -10.11
N LYS A 409 -32.17 -18.23 -10.03
CA LYS A 409 -33.26 -18.58 -9.12
C LYS A 409 -33.83 -19.96 -9.45
N GLU A 410 -34.10 -20.24 -10.73
CA GLU A 410 -34.57 -21.56 -11.17
C GLU A 410 -33.57 -22.66 -10.78
N TRP A 411 -32.28 -22.43 -10.98
CA TRP A 411 -31.25 -23.36 -10.55
C TRP A 411 -31.23 -23.59 -9.03
N LEU A 412 -31.36 -22.52 -8.24
CA LEU A 412 -31.43 -22.60 -6.78
C LEU A 412 -32.65 -23.38 -6.30
N ASP A 413 -33.82 -23.16 -6.91
CA ASP A 413 -35.04 -23.88 -6.59
C ASP A 413 -34.90 -25.38 -6.91
N VAL A 414 -34.20 -25.73 -7.99
CA VAL A 414 -33.89 -27.13 -8.35
C VAL A 414 -32.95 -27.78 -7.34
N VAL A 415 -31.86 -27.10 -6.97
CA VAL A 415 -30.88 -27.64 -6.01
C VAL A 415 -31.46 -27.71 -4.59
N GLY A 416 -32.17 -26.67 -4.15
CA GLY A 416 -32.88 -26.63 -2.86
C GLY A 416 -33.94 -27.73 -2.76
N GLY A 417 -34.76 -27.90 -3.80
CA GLY A 417 -35.77 -28.96 -3.87
C GLY A 417 -35.18 -30.38 -3.90
N GLN A 418 -33.98 -30.58 -4.46
CA GLN A 418 -33.26 -31.86 -4.35
C GLN A 418 -32.74 -32.10 -2.93
N THR A 419 -32.35 -31.05 -2.21
CA THR A 419 -31.86 -31.15 -0.83
C THR A 419 -32.99 -31.56 0.12
N GLU A 420 -34.19 -30.98 -0.03
CA GLU A 420 -35.38 -31.37 0.77
C GLU A 420 -35.92 -32.76 0.40
N ARG A 421 -35.82 -33.21 -0.86
CA ARG A 421 -36.23 -34.57 -1.23
C ARG A 421 -35.32 -35.67 -0.67
N ASN A 422 -34.06 -35.36 -0.38
CA ASN A 422 -33.09 -36.32 0.16
C ASN A 422 -32.97 -36.27 1.69
N SER A 423 -33.63 -35.33 2.39
CA SER A 423 -33.59 -35.24 3.86
C SER A 423 -34.54 -36.21 4.57
N GLY A 424 -34.52 -37.49 4.19
CA GLY A 424 -35.13 -38.55 4.99
C GLY A 424 -34.48 -38.56 6.38
N ARG A 425 -35.24 -38.22 7.43
CA ARG A 425 -34.77 -38.13 8.82
C ARG A 425 -33.97 -39.37 9.24
N PRO A 426 -32.69 -39.25 9.62
CA PRO A 426 -32.01 -40.29 10.39
C PRO A 426 -32.34 -40.10 11.88
N THR A 427 -32.86 -41.13 12.52
CA THR A 427 -32.91 -41.28 13.98
C THR A 427 -31.48 -41.41 14.52
N TYR A 428 -31.05 -40.45 15.35
CA TYR A 428 -29.73 -40.46 16.00
C TYR A 428 -29.75 -41.31 17.28
N GLU A 429 -28.96 -42.39 17.31
CA GLU A 429 -28.44 -42.98 18.54
C GLU A 429 -27.06 -42.36 18.84
N SER A 430 -26.92 -41.80 20.03
CA SER A 430 -25.71 -41.12 20.50
C SER A 430 -24.74 -42.12 21.10
N THR A 431 -23.56 -42.30 20.48
CA THR A 431 -22.38 -42.86 21.16
C THR A 431 -21.23 -41.87 21.15
N SER A 432 -20.73 -41.61 22.36
CA SER A 432 -19.61 -40.74 22.70
C SER A 432 -18.28 -41.43 22.40
N GLU A 433 -17.40 -40.78 21.63
CA GLU A 433 -15.95 -40.65 21.87
C GLU A 433 -15.20 -40.28 20.58
N ASN A 434 -15.02 -38.96 20.37
CA ASN A 434 -13.79 -38.29 19.91
C ASN A 434 -14.15 -36.95 19.25
N LYS A 435 -13.75 -35.86 19.91
CA LYS A 435 -13.90 -34.49 19.41
C LYS A 435 -12.86 -34.22 18.31
N VAL A 436 -13.33 -34.19 17.07
CA VAL A 436 -12.78 -33.36 16.00
C VAL A 436 -13.95 -32.55 15.46
N GLU A 437 -13.92 -31.22 15.60
CA GLU A 437 -14.92 -30.33 15.03
C GLU A 437 -14.72 -30.22 13.52
N CYS A 438 -15.27 -31.20 12.80
CA CYS A 438 -15.63 -31.15 11.39
C CYS A 438 -17.01 -31.81 11.29
N TYR A 439 -18.00 -31.11 10.75
CA TYR A 439 -19.30 -31.71 10.45
C TYR A 439 -19.14 -32.63 9.24
N VAL A 440 -19.37 -33.91 9.47
CA VAL A 440 -19.35 -34.98 8.47
C VAL A 440 -20.70 -35.67 8.54
N ASP A 441 -21.42 -35.73 7.42
CA ASP A 441 -22.55 -36.63 7.23
C ASP A 441 -22.08 -37.96 6.63
N GLN A 442 -22.81 -39.04 6.89
CA GLN A 442 -22.39 -40.45 6.83
C GLN A 442 -22.06 -41.03 5.43
N ASP A 443 -22.14 -40.24 4.34
CA ASP A 443 -21.86 -40.73 2.98
C ASP A 443 -20.51 -40.31 2.38
N GLY A 444 -19.58 -39.78 3.17
CA GLY A 444 -18.18 -39.66 2.73
C GLY A 444 -17.91 -38.70 1.57
N PHE A 445 -18.82 -37.77 1.27
CA PHE A 445 -18.54 -36.68 0.33
C PHE A 445 -18.01 -35.45 1.05
N ILE A 446 -16.72 -35.19 0.86
CA ILE A 446 -16.11 -33.89 1.12
C ILE A 446 -16.76 -32.92 0.11
N ILE A 447 -17.65 -32.02 0.53
CA ILE A 447 -17.86 -30.78 -0.24
C ILE A 447 -16.64 -29.89 0.01
N SER A 448 -15.54 -30.30 -0.62
CA SER A 448 -14.55 -29.36 -1.09
C SER A 448 -15.18 -28.78 -2.34
N TRP A 449 -15.40 -27.46 -2.33
CA TRP A 449 -15.74 -26.75 -3.55
C TRP A 449 -14.78 -27.20 -4.64
N PRO A 450 -15.28 -27.73 -5.76
CA PRO A 450 -14.38 -28.27 -6.72
C PRO A 450 -13.69 -27.06 -7.39
N PRO A 451 -12.39 -27.15 -7.75
CA PRO A 451 -11.72 -26.06 -8.45
C PRO A 451 -12.55 -25.65 -9.67
N GLU A 452 -12.54 -24.35 -10.01
CA GLU A 452 -13.34 -23.65 -11.06
C GLU A 452 -13.66 -24.47 -12.33
N THR A 453 -12.78 -25.39 -12.71
CA THR A 453 -12.92 -26.32 -13.83
C THR A 453 -14.09 -27.30 -13.70
N ASN A 454 -14.43 -27.76 -12.50
CA ASN A 454 -15.49 -28.76 -12.30
C ASN A 454 -16.89 -28.13 -12.26
N ALA A 455 -17.05 -26.92 -11.72
CA ALA A 455 -18.31 -26.18 -11.82
C ALA A 455 -18.68 -25.91 -13.29
N ARG A 456 -17.69 -25.54 -14.12
CA ARG A 456 -17.89 -25.38 -15.57
C ARG A 456 -18.25 -26.68 -16.29
N ARG A 457 -17.72 -27.81 -15.84
CA ARG A 457 -18.05 -29.13 -16.41
C ARG A 457 -19.48 -29.54 -16.07
N VAL A 458 -19.89 -29.38 -14.82
CA VAL A 458 -21.26 -29.67 -14.37
C VAL A 458 -22.27 -28.77 -15.07
N ILE A 459 -21.97 -27.48 -15.23
CA ILE A 459 -22.80 -26.53 -15.99
C ILE A 459 -22.92 -26.94 -17.46
N ARG A 460 -21.82 -27.38 -18.09
CA ARG A 460 -21.82 -27.84 -19.49
C ARG A 460 -22.64 -29.13 -19.65
N GLU A 461 -22.41 -30.12 -18.79
CA GLU A 461 -23.10 -31.41 -18.83
C GLU A 461 -24.62 -31.24 -18.65
N GLU A 462 -25.06 -30.32 -17.78
CA GLU A 462 -26.48 -30.07 -17.55
C GLU A 462 -27.12 -29.24 -18.68
N LEU A 463 -26.38 -28.29 -19.28
CA LEU A 463 -26.81 -27.59 -20.50
C LEU A 463 -26.97 -28.55 -21.68
N GLU A 464 -26.00 -29.44 -21.90
CA GLU A 464 -26.04 -30.46 -22.95
C GLU A 464 -27.25 -31.39 -22.76
N ARG A 465 -27.57 -31.75 -21.51
CA ARG A 465 -28.72 -32.58 -21.15
C ARG A 465 -30.06 -31.90 -21.45
N ARG A 466 -30.17 -30.60 -21.19
CA ARG A 466 -31.39 -29.81 -21.46
C ARG A 466 -31.60 -29.52 -22.95
N THR A 467 -30.53 -29.44 -23.75
CA THR A 467 -30.63 -29.27 -25.21
C THR A 467 -30.84 -30.57 -25.99
N ALA A 468 -30.72 -31.73 -25.34
CA ALA A 468 -30.91 -33.05 -25.95
C ALA A 468 -32.37 -33.58 -25.83
N VAL A 469 -33.26 -32.80 -25.23
CA VAL A 469 -34.73 -33.03 -25.15
C VAL A 469 -35.40 -31.98 -26.00
#